data_AF-A0A2J7R218-F1
#
_entry.id   AF-A0A2J7R218-F1
#
_cell.length_a   1.000
_cell.length_b   1.000
_cell.length_c   1.000
_cell.angle_alpha   90.00
_cell.angle_beta   90.00
_cell.angle_gamma   90.00
#
_symmetry.space_group_name_H-M   'P 1'
#
loop_
_entity.id
_entity.type
_entity.pdbx_description
1 polymer ?
#
loop_
_entity_poly.entity_id
_entity_poly.type
_entity_poly.pdbx_seq_one_letter_code
_entity_poly.pdbx_strand_id
1 'polypeptide(L)'
;MYVVLFRNGDIRQRFYEYSCKESVVGKPCRFLNRRLHNQSRCVQKFSYSYAIVRNPGASTSSAEFGSGEPQRHHYHRHRPSHLPALPLTTSTPNSFGGSEWMLDYIRVRSGCGCEVMPKPKKK
;
A
#
# COMPACT_ATOMS: atom_id res chain seq x y z
N MET A 1 -2.42 3.26 -7.29
CA MET A 1 -1.13 3.94 -7.35
C MET A 1 -0.04 2.88 -7.40
N TYR A 2 0.88 2.96 -8.36
CA TYR A 2 2.03 2.06 -8.46
C TYR A 2 3.22 2.73 -7.78
N VAL A 3 4.09 1.95 -7.15
CA VAL A 3 5.29 2.44 -6.46
C VAL A 3 6.53 1.78 -7.02
N VAL A 4 7.67 2.45 -6.89
CA VAL A 4 8.98 1.87 -7.22
C VAL A 4 9.58 1.28 -5.95
N LEU A 5 9.82 -0.03 -5.94
CA LEU A 5 10.43 -0.75 -4.81
C LEU A 5 11.95 -0.60 -4.84
N PHE A 6 12.56 -0.50 -3.65
CA PHE A 6 14.01 -0.43 -3.48
C PHE A 6 14.73 -1.67 -4.07
N ARG A 7 15.85 -1.40 -4.76
CA ARG A 7 16.77 -2.40 -5.29
C ARG A 7 18.20 -1.84 -5.23
N ASN A 8 19.14 -2.61 -4.69
CA ASN A 8 20.56 -2.24 -4.68
C ASN A 8 21.42 -3.50 -4.81
N GLY A 9 22.21 -3.60 -5.89
CA GLY A 9 22.97 -4.80 -6.22
C GLY A 9 22.08 -6.06 -6.21
N ASP A 10 22.44 -7.02 -5.35
CA ASP A 10 21.69 -8.28 -5.19
C ASP A 10 20.50 -8.17 -4.21
N ILE A 11 20.39 -7.08 -3.45
CA ILE A 11 19.30 -6.88 -2.50
C ILE A 11 18.02 -6.55 -3.27
N ARG A 12 17.08 -7.49 -3.25
CA ARG A 12 15.75 -7.34 -3.87
C ARG A 12 14.67 -7.51 -2.82
N GLN A 13 13.85 -6.49 -2.64
CA GLN A 13 12.62 -6.61 -1.85
C GLN A 13 11.57 -7.38 -2.66
N ARG A 14 11.06 -8.48 -2.10
CA ARG A 14 10.05 -9.34 -2.74
C ARG A 14 8.87 -9.53 -1.80
N PHE A 15 7.69 -9.67 -2.38
CA PHE A 15 6.44 -9.91 -1.65
C PHE A 15 5.84 -11.21 -2.13
N TYR A 16 5.34 -12.00 -1.18
CA TYR A 16 4.57 -13.19 -1.51
C TYR A 16 3.12 -12.77 -1.76
N GLU A 17 2.58 -13.15 -2.92
CA GLU A 17 1.22 -12.78 -3.35
C GLU A 17 0.33 -14.00 -3.54
N TYR A 18 -0.93 -13.88 -3.11
CA TYR A 18 -1.98 -14.85 -3.41
C TYR A 18 -3.04 -14.21 -4.31
N SER A 19 -3.18 -14.75 -5.53
CA SER A 19 -4.17 -14.26 -6.48
C SER A 19 -5.39 -15.19 -6.57
N CYS A 20 -6.57 -14.61 -6.80
CA CYS A 20 -7.72 -15.38 -7.26
C CYS A 20 -7.37 -16.08 -8.58
N LYS A 21 -7.77 -17.35 -8.71
CA LYS A 21 -7.72 -18.04 -9.99
C LYS A 21 -8.61 -17.30 -11.00
N GLU A 22 -8.13 -17.13 -12.23
CA GLU A 22 -8.84 -16.41 -13.29
C GLU A 22 -10.22 -17.00 -13.57
N SER A 23 -10.34 -18.33 -13.51
CA SER A 23 -11.63 -19.01 -13.71
C SER A 23 -12.59 -18.90 -12.52
N VAL A 24 -12.21 -18.24 -11.43
CA VAL A 24 -12.99 -18.10 -10.19
C VAL A 24 -13.36 -16.65 -9.90
N VAL A 25 -12.51 -15.68 -10.25
CA VAL A 25 -12.78 -14.26 -9.98
C VAL A 25 -14.10 -13.80 -10.60
N GLY A 26 -14.91 -13.07 -9.83
CA GLY A 26 -16.22 -12.57 -10.24
C GLY A 26 -17.32 -13.63 -10.28
N LYS A 27 -17.01 -14.93 -10.20
CA LYS A 27 -18.03 -15.99 -10.21
C LYS A 27 -18.68 -16.15 -8.83
N PRO A 28 -19.91 -16.68 -8.78
CA PRO A 28 -20.56 -17.09 -7.54
C PRO A 28 -19.69 -18.02 -6.70
N CYS A 29 -19.74 -17.84 -5.38
CA CYS A 29 -18.98 -18.64 -4.45
C CYS A 29 -19.56 -20.05 -4.35
N ARG A 30 -18.71 -21.07 -4.54
CA ARG A 30 -19.11 -22.48 -4.63
C ARG A 30 -19.84 -23.02 -3.40
N PHE A 31 -19.42 -22.64 -2.19
CA PHE A 31 -19.88 -23.24 -0.93
C PHE A 31 -20.84 -22.34 -0.14
N LEU A 32 -21.53 -21.43 -0.82
CA LEU A 32 -22.51 -20.55 -0.20
C LEU A 32 -23.91 -21.17 -0.22
N ASN A 33 -24.78 -20.77 0.71
CA ASN A 33 -26.19 -21.16 0.70
C ASN A 33 -26.84 -20.79 -0.65
N ARG A 34 -27.64 -21.70 -1.21
CA ARG A 34 -28.33 -21.56 -2.51
C ARG A 34 -29.08 -20.23 -2.68
N ARG A 35 -29.63 -19.66 -1.60
CA ARG A 35 -30.33 -18.35 -1.64
C ARG A 35 -29.40 -17.15 -1.88
N LEU A 36 -28.14 -17.27 -1.45
CA LEU A 36 -27.12 -16.22 -1.53
C LEU A 36 -26.13 -16.46 -2.66
N HIS A 37 -26.09 -17.67 -3.25
CA HIS A 37 -25.17 -18.03 -4.32
C HIS A 37 -25.17 -17.00 -5.46
N ASN A 38 -26.34 -16.65 -5.98
CA ASN A 38 -26.48 -15.68 -7.08
C ASN A 38 -26.25 -14.22 -6.64
N GLN A 39 -26.14 -13.97 -5.34
CA GLN A 39 -25.80 -12.68 -4.74
C GLN A 39 -24.31 -12.62 -4.36
N SER A 40 -23.55 -13.68 -4.62
CA SER A 40 -22.17 -13.79 -4.17
C SER A 40 -21.18 -13.68 -5.32
N ARG A 41 -19.96 -13.26 -5.00
CA ARG A 41 -18.85 -13.22 -5.95
C ARG A 41 -17.51 -13.47 -5.24
N CYS A 42 -16.64 -14.23 -5.89
CA CYS A 42 -15.26 -14.37 -5.48
C CYS A 42 -14.47 -13.11 -5.89
N VAL A 43 -13.82 -12.46 -4.93
CA VAL A 43 -13.08 -11.22 -5.16
C VAL A 43 -11.64 -11.33 -4.69
N GLN A 44 -10.75 -10.63 -5.39
CA GLN A 44 -9.36 -10.50 -4.98
C GLN A 44 -9.29 -9.68 -3.69
N LYS A 45 -8.68 -10.27 -2.66
CA LYS A 45 -8.38 -9.62 -1.40
C LYS A 45 -6.96 -9.07 -1.41
N PHE A 46 -6.77 -8.03 -0.61
CA PHE A 46 -5.52 -7.32 -0.49
C PHE A 46 -5.24 -7.04 0.98
N SER A 47 -3.95 -6.98 1.32
CA SER A 47 -3.46 -6.50 2.61
C SER A 47 -2.45 -5.39 2.39
N TYR A 48 -2.11 -4.69 3.47
CA TYR A 48 -1.02 -3.73 3.47
C TYR A 48 0.22 -4.36 4.08
N SER A 49 1.37 -4.14 3.44
CA SER A 49 2.67 -4.60 3.90
C SER A 49 3.66 -3.46 3.81
N TYR A 50 4.59 -3.39 4.75
CA TYR A 50 5.65 -2.41 4.71
C TYR A 50 6.61 -2.68 3.56
N ALA A 51 7.03 -1.63 2.86
CA ALA A 51 8.01 -1.66 1.79
C ALA A 51 8.90 -0.43 1.82
N ILE A 52 10.13 -0.58 1.32
CA ILE A 52 11.00 0.57 1.05
C ILE A 52 10.68 1.01 -0.37
N VAL A 53 10.10 2.20 -0.49
CA VAL A 53 9.61 2.75 -1.75
C VAL A 53 10.34 4.05 -2.09
N ARG A 54 10.42 4.38 -3.38
CA ARG A 54 10.97 5.65 -3.81
C ARG A 54 10.07 6.79 -3.34
N ASN A 55 10.65 7.78 -2.68
CA ASN A 55 9.98 8.98 -2.23
C ASN A 55 9.67 9.87 -3.45
N PRO A 56 8.38 10.11 -3.78
CA PRO A 56 8.01 10.94 -4.93
C PRO A 56 8.48 12.40 -4.79
N GLY A 57 8.68 12.89 -3.56
CA GLY A 57 9.19 14.24 -3.28
C GLY A 57 10.70 14.40 -3.41
N ALA A 58 11.45 13.29 -3.56
CA ALA A 58 12.90 13.34 -3.78
C ALA A 58 13.28 13.47 -5.26
N SER A 59 12.40 13.10 -6.18
CA SER A 59 12.61 13.31 -7.62
C SER A 59 12.38 14.77 -8.06
N THR A 60 11.64 15.55 -7.29
CA THR A 60 11.33 16.96 -7.58
C THR A 60 12.36 17.94 -7.02
N SER A 61 13.40 17.47 -6.32
CA SER A 61 14.46 18.34 -5.77
C SER A 61 15.72 18.41 -6.65
N SER A 62 15.74 17.73 -7.80
CA SER A 62 16.83 17.81 -8.80
C SER A 62 16.44 18.50 -10.10
N ALA A 63 15.17 18.91 -10.24
CA ALA A 63 14.71 19.77 -11.32
C ALA A 63 13.77 20.82 -10.73
N GLU A 64 14.10 22.10 -10.96
CA GLU A 64 13.27 23.29 -10.76
C GLU A 64 13.35 23.99 -9.39
N PHE A 65 14.33 24.89 -9.32
CA PHE A 65 14.22 26.16 -8.61
C PHE A 65 13.00 26.92 -9.16
N GLY A 66 11.90 26.94 -8.39
CA GLY A 66 10.68 27.66 -8.76
C GLY A 66 9.71 27.75 -7.58
N SER A 67 9.52 28.96 -7.08
CA SER A 67 8.63 29.34 -5.97
C SER A 67 7.18 28.89 -6.17
N GLY A 68 6.62 28.14 -5.20
CA GLY A 68 5.18 27.84 -5.13
C GLY A 68 4.76 27.20 -3.79
N GLU A 69 3.64 27.66 -3.24
CA GLU A 69 3.06 27.43 -1.90
C GLU A 69 3.02 26.00 -1.32
N PRO A 70 3.06 25.83 0.02
CA PRO A 70 2.86 24.54 0.67
C PRO A 70 1.37 24.18 0.76
N GLN A 71 0.91 23.30 -0.13
CA GLN A 71 -0.44 22.74 -0.10
C GLN A 71 -0.56 21.70 1.03
N ARG A 72 -1.42 22.01 2.01
CA ARG A 72 -1.65 21.23 3.23
C ARG A 72 -2.27 19.86 2.92
N HIS A 73 -1.44 18.81 2.88
CA HIS A 73 -1.92 17.44 2.94
C HIS A 73 -2.08 17.00 4.39
N HIS A 74 -3.35 16.86 4.82
CA HIS A 74 -3.72 16.25 6.09
C HIS A 74 -3.34 14.75 6.08
N TYR A 75 -2.15 14.43 6.59
CA TYR A 75 -1.81 13.06 6.96
C TYR A 75 -2.48 12.71 8.29
N HIS A 76 -3.22 11.59 8.30
CA HIS A 76 -3.73 11.00 9.54
C HIS A 76 -2.56 10.62 10.44
N ARG A 77 -2.38 11.41 11.50
CA ARG A 77 -1.36 11.24 12.53
C ARG A 77 -1.71 10.02 13.38
N HIS A 78 -1.13 8.86 13.07
CA HIS A 78 -1.10 7.76 14.03
C HIS A 78 -0.13 8.14 15.16
N ARG A 79 -0.71 8.29 16.36
CA ARG A 79 -0.01 8.52 17.63
C ARG A 79 0.91 7.32 17.91
N PRO A 80 2.25 7.46 17.95
CA PRO A 80 3.11 6.38 18.38
C PRO A 80 3.05 6.27 19.90
N SER A 81 2.74 5.07 20.39
CA SER A 81 2.88 4.68 21.79
C SER A 81 4.35 4.83 22.21
N HIS A 82 4.57 5.45 23.37
CA HIS A 82 5.87 5.73 23.96
C HIS A 82 6.77 4.47 24.02
N LEU A 83 7.87 4.49 23.27
CA LEU A 83 9.04 3.65 23.51
C LEU A 83 10.21 4.59 23.85
N PRO A 84 10.94 4.39 24.95
CA PRO A 84 12.05 5.26 25.33
C PRO A 84 13.22 5.06 24.36
N ALA A 85 13.71 6.17 23.82
CA ALA A 85 14.80 6.23 22.86
C ALA A 85 16.13 5.83 23.51
N LEU A 86 16.84 4.88 22.90
CA LEU A 86 18.27 4.66 23.13
C LEU A 86 19.07 5.69 22.29
N PRO A 87 20.14 6.30 22.83
CA PRO A 87 20.88 7.32 22.11
C PRO A 87 21.88 6.64 21.16
N LEU A 88 21.62 6.71 19.84
CA LEU A 88 22.69 6.53 18.85
C LEU A 88 23.24 7.90 18.48
N THR A 89 24.41 8.21 19.02
CA THR A 89 25.29 9.27 18.54
C THR A 89 25.97 8.84 17.24
N THR A 90 25.66 9.51 16.14
CA THR A 90 26.67 9.82 15.11
C THR A 90 26.23 11.03 14.30
N SER A 91 27.13 12.00 14.30
CA SER A 91 27.08 13.32 13.68
C SER A 91 27.08 13.30 12.15
N THR A 92 26.20 14.08 11.53
CA THR A 92 26.49 14.83 10.30
C THR A 92 25.53 16.03 10.18
N PRO A 93 26.02 17.24 9.90
CA PRO A 93 25.19 18.40 9.64
C PRO A 93 24.74 18.44 8.16
N ASN A 94 23.51 18.87 7.94
CA ASN A 94 22.99 19.43 6.69
C ASN A 94 22.63 18.48 5.52
N SER A 95 21.37 18.03 5.50
CA SER A 95 20.53 17.94 4.29
C SER A 95 19.08 17.59 4.69
N PHE A 96 18.22 18.60 4.81
CA PHE A 96 16.76 18.41 4.82
C PHE A 96 16.23 18.16 3.38
N GLY A 97 16.97 17.40 2.59
CA GLY A 97 16.45 16.75 1.39
C GLY A 97 16.02 15.36 1.85
N GLY A 98 14.71 15.08 1.85
CA GLY A 98 14.22 13.76 2.24
C GLY A 98 14.98 12.66 1.49
N SER A 99 15.34 11.59 2.19
CA SER A 99 16.00 10.44 1.56
C SER A 99 15.22 9.99 0.32
N GLU A 100 15.92 9.64 -0.76
CA GLU A 100 15.30 9.13 -2.00
C GLU A 100 14.36 7.95 -1.73
N TRP A 101 14.63 7.22 -0.66
CA TRP A 101 13.89 6.05 -0.22
C TRP A 101 13.17 6.34 1.09
N MET A 102 11.94 5.86 1.20
CA MET A 102 11.12 5.97 2.42
C MET A 102 10.45 4.63 2.72
N LEU A 103 10.14 4.39 3.99
CA LEU A 103 9.32 3.26 4.40
C LEU A 103 7.84 3.65 4.30
N ASP A 104 7.05 2.86 3.57
CA ASP A 104 5.61 3.09 3.43
C ASP A 104 4.85 1.76 3.32
N TYR A 105 3.53 1.83 3.35
CA TYR A 105 2.65 0.70 3.09
C TYR A 105 2.37 0.54 1.60
N ILE A 106 2.56 -0.68 1.10
CA ILE A 106 2.08 -1.08 -0.22
C ILE A 106 0.90 -2.02 -0.10
N ARG A 107 0.05 -2.00 -1.11
CA ARG A 107 -1.08 -2.93 -1.23
C ARG A 107 -0.62 -4.19 -1.97
N VAL A 108 -0.72 -5.34 -1.32
CA VAL A 108 -0.28 -6.65 -1.83
C VAL A 108 -1.48 -7.58 -1.96
N ARG A 109 -1.50 -8.44 -2.99
CA ARG A 109 -2.55 -9.45 -3.16
C ARG A 109 -2.45 -10.52 -2.08
N SER A 110 -3.47 -10.60 -1.23
CA SER A 110 -3.46 -11.46 -0.04
C SER A 110 -4.33 -12.71 -0.16
N GLY A 111 -5.16 -12.82 -1.19
CA GLY A 111 -5.91 -14.05 -1.46
C GLY A 111 -7.21 -13.84 -2.22
N CYS A 112 -8.04 -14.87 -2.22
CA CYS A 112 -9.37 -14.85 -2.81
C CYS A 112 -10.44 -15.06 -1.73
N GLY A 113 -11.43 -14.18 -1.67
CA GLY A 113 -12.48 -14.23 -0.66
C GLY A 113 -13.87 -14.16 -1.28
N CYS A 114 -14.87 -14.72 -0.59
CA CYS A 114 -16.27 -14.61 -0.99
C CYS A 114 -16.90 -13.35 -0.41
N GLU A 115 -17.58 -12.56 -1.24
CA GLU A 115 -18.41 -11.45 -0.80
C GLU A 115 -19.85 -11.63 -1.26
N VAL A 116 -20.80 -11.35 -0.36
CA VAL A 116 -22.25 -11.34 -0.67
C VAL A 116 -22.68 -9.89 -0.87
N MET A 117 -23.23 -9.62 -2.04
CA MET A 117 -23.76 -8.31 -2.44
C MET A 117 -25.25 -8.22 -2.10
N PRO A 118 -25.73 -7.06 -1.62
CA PRO A 118 -27.16 -6.85 -1.40
C PRO A 118 -27.93 -6.85 -2.73
N LYS A 119 -29.22 -7.20 -2.69
CA LYS A 119 -30.09 -7.14 -3.87
C LYS A 119 -30.20 -5.69 -4.37
N PRO A 120 -30.13 -5.45 -5.69
CA PRO A 120 -30.40 -4.13 -6.23
C PRO A 120 -31.84 -3.71 -5.86
N LYS A 121 -32.00 -2.47 -5.38
CA LYS A 121 -33.34 -1.89 -5.19
C LYS A 121 -34.01 -1.78 -6.56
N LYS A 122 -35.24 -2.27 -6.68
CA LYS A 122 -36.05 -2.03 -7.89
C LYS A 122 -36.28 -0.51 -8.00
N LYS A 123 -36.02 0.05 -9.19
CA LYS A 123 -36.37 1.43 -9.53
C LYS A 123 -37.87 1.57 -9.71
#